data_AF-A0A7C4XRQ5-F1
#
_entry.id   AF-A0A7C4XRQ5-F1
#
_cell.length_a   1.000
_cell.length_b   1.000
_cell.length_c   1.000
_cell.angle_alpha   90.00
_cell.angle_beta   90.00
_cell.angle_gamma   90.00
#
_symmetry.space_group_name_H-M   'P 1'
#
loop_
_entity.id
_entity.type
_entity.pdbx_description
1 polymer ?
#
loop_
_entity_poly.entity_id
_entity_poly.type
_entity_poly.pdbx_seq_one_letter_code
_entity_poly.pdbx_strand_id
1 'polypeptide(L)'
;MYSNVINDALKFVFMREKIGGGFSATPLLPATIEDTYYATQILKVCGQTIQKESHKRYLLSQDILGFSPEVLKSYLEILKLMDLIEHISKEKIRQVIHIFKDRGGLEDLKILSSLISIQRILGLEQELLGIPEEFYKDRKNIKIRTVRDVFYAFHIFGMEYGKSFIDFLLKCQNPDGGFGFFKGTTSYMENCFYACYVLNALGVTPKDPKKLMSFILVSRSSDGGFGRNSQGTSFLDTTFFAIWILKTVFGE
;
A
#
# COMPACT_ATOMS: atom_id res chain seq x y z
N MET A 1 -26.55 -0.15 -4.61
CA MET A 1 -25.62 -1.30 -4.69
C MET A 1 -24.26 -0.94 -4.08
N TYR A 2 -23.65 0.20 -4.46
CA TYR A 2 -22.34 0.65 -3.96
C TYR A 2 -22.28 1.11 -2.51
N SER A 3 -23.31 1.79 -2.01
CA SER A 3 -23.43 2.12 -0.58
C SER A 3 -23.32 0.87 0.30
N ASN A 4 -23.84 -0.27 -0.16
CA ASN A 4 -23.73 -1.54 0.56
C ASN A 4 -22.30 -2.08 0.52
N VAL A 5 -21.56 -1.92 -0.58
CA VAL A 5 -20.15 -2.35 -0.68
C VAL A 5 -19.30 -1.64 0.38
N ILE A 6 -19.40 -0.32 0.46
CA ILE A 6 -18.63 0.48 1.42
C ILE A 6 -19.02 0.14 2.85
N ASN A 7 -20.32 0.07 3.15
CA ASN A 7 -20.80 -0.26 4.48
C ASN A 7 -20.32 -1.65 4.93
N ASP A 8 -20.31 -2.63 4.04
CA ASP A 8 -19.89 -3.98 4.40
C ASP A 8 -18.36 -4.09 4.55
N ALA A 9 -17.58 -3.36 3.74
CA ALA A 9 -16.14 -3.24 3.94
C ALA A 9 -15.80 -2.52 5.27
N LEU A 10 -16.56 -1.51 5.66
CA LEU A 10 -16.39 -0.84 6.96
C LEU A 10 -16.69 -1.80 8.13
N LYS A 11 -17.77 -2.59 8.06
CA LYS A 11 -18.04 -3.64 9.05
C LYS A 11 -16.89 -4.65 9.13
N PHE A 12 -16.38 -5.10 7.99
CA PHE A 12 -15.23 -5.99 7.90
C PHE A 12 -13.99 -5.43 8.62
N VAL A 13 -13.71 -4.13 8.46
CA VAL A 13 -12.61 -3.43 9.12
C VAL A 13 -12.86 -3.28 10.62
N PHE A 14 -14.03 -2.80 11.05
CA PHE A 14 -14.31 -2.57 12.47
C PHE A 14 -14.33 -3.86 13.30
N MET A 15 -14.69 -5.01 12.72
CA MET A 15 -14.55 -6.31 13.40
C MET A 15 -13.10 -6.69 13.73
N ARG A 16 -12.12 -6.01 13.10
CA ARG A 16 -10.68 -6.24 13.29
C ARG A 16 -10.03 -5.21 14.21
N GLU A 17 -10.75 -4.17 14.62
CA GLU A 17 -10.28 -3.17 15.59
C GLU A 17 -10.11 -3.82 16.97
N LYS A 18 -9.00 -3.52 17.65
CA LYS A 18 -8.75 -4.00 19.02
C LYS A 18 -9.08 -2.94 20.04
N ILE A 19 -9.44 -3.39 21.23
CA ILE A 19 -9.61 -2.53 22.42
C ILE A 19 -8.36 -1.67 22.65
N GLY A 20 -7.17 -2.23 22.37
CA GLY A 20 -5.89 -1.53 22.46
C GLY A 20 -5.69 -0.43 21.40
N GLY A 21 -6.43 -0.45 20.28
CA GLY A 21 -6.41 0.57 19.24
C GLY A 21 -5.85 0.15 17.88
N GLY A 22 -4.98 -0.86 17.82
CA GLY A 22 -4.52 -1.40 16.55
C GLY A 22 -5.57 -2.27 15.84
N PHE A 23 -5.31 -2.63 14.59
CA PHE A 23 -6.10 -3.60 13.83
C PHE A 23 -5.28 -4.86 13.55
N SER A 24 -5.95 -5.97 13.26
CA SER A 24 -5.32 -7.26 12.97
C SER A 24 -5.93 -7.97 11.77
N ALA A 25 -5.21 -8.95 11.23
CA ALA A 25 -5.68 -9.76 10.09
C ALA A 25 -7.01 -10.48 10.35
N THR A 26 -7.24 -10.98 11.58
CA THR A 26 -8.50 -11.61 12.00
C THR A 26 -8.94 -11.10 13.38
N PRO A 27 -10.23 -11.22 13.74
CA PRO A 27 -10.72 -10.79 15.05
C PRO A 27 -9.98 -11.40 16.26
N LEU A 28 -9.35 -12.56 16.09
CA LEU A 28 -8.70 -13.32 17.17
C LEU A 28 -7.20 -13.04 17.33
N LEU A 29 -6.55 -12.46 16.32
CA LEU A 29 -5.11 -12.19 16.35
C LEU A 29 -4.80 -10.84 17.01
N PRO A 30 -3.58 -10.67 17.57
CA PRO A 30 -3.12 -9.38 18.04
C PRO A 30 -2.97 -8.39 16.88
N ALA A 31 -2.99 -7.10 17.21
CA ALA A 31 -2.82 -6.04 16.22
C ALA A 31 -1.38 -5.95 15.70
N THR A 32 -1.24 -5.62 14.42
CA THR A 32 0.04 -5.34 13.76
C THR A 32 0.02 -3.95 13.13
N ILE A 33 1.21 -3.38 12.86
CA ILE A 33 1.30 -2.10 12.16
C ILE A 33 0.77 -2.21 10.74
N GLU A 34 1.08 -3.30 10.04
CA GLU A 34 0.66 -3.55 8.67
C GLU A 34 -0.86 -3.66 8.55
N ASP A 35 -1.51 -4.41 9.44
CA ASP A 35 -2.98 -4.49 9.46
C ASP A 35 -3.61 -3.15 9.84
N THR A 36 -3.03 -2.45 10.82
CA THR A 36 -3.45 -1.09 11.21
C THR A 36 -3.33 -0.11 10.05
N TYR A 37 -2.27 -0.23 9.24
CA TYR A 37 -2.08 0.57 8.06
C TYR A 37 -3.19 0.36 7.05
N TYR A 38 -3.45 -0.88 6.62
CA TYR A 38 -4.50 -1.12 5.63
C TYR A 38 -5.89 -0.76 6.15
N ALA A 39 -6.20 -1.04 7.41
CA ALA A 39 -7.44 -0.61 8.03
C ALA A 39 -7.61 0.92 8.00
N THR A 40 -6.59 1.67 8.42
CA THR A 40 -6.65 3.14 8.44
C THR A 40 -6.73 3.74 7.03
N GLN A 41 -6.09 3.12 6.03
CA GLN A 41 -6.25 3.54 4.64
C GLN A 41 -7.67 3.28 4.11
N ILE A 42 -8.30 2.14 4.43
CA ILE A 42 -9.72 1.90 4.08
C ILE A 42 -10.61 2.96 4.73
N LEU A 43 -10.44 3.20 6.03
CA LEU A 43 -11.21 4.19 6.77
C LEU A 43 -11.08 5.58 6.13
N LYS A 44 -9.85 6.01 5.81
CA LYS A 44 -9.58 7.27 5.12
C LYS A 44 -10.29 7.36 3.77
N VAL A 45 -10.12 6.37 2.91
CA VAL A 45 -10.72 6.34 1.56
C VAL A 45 -12.25 6.33 1.63
N CYS A 46 -12.83 5.74 2.68
CA CYS A 46 -14.26 5.73 2.96
C CYS A 46 -14.76 6.97 3.73
N GLY A 47 -13.93 7.99 3.94
CA GLY A 47 -14.30 9.23 4.63
C GLY A 47 -14.55 9.08 6.13
N GLN A 48 -14.03 8.01 6.76
CA GLN A 48 -14.11 7.79 8.20
C GLN A 48 -12.93 8.46 8.92
N THR A 49 -13.18 8.97 10.13
CA THR A 49 -12.13 9.56 10.97
C THR A 49 -11.43 8.47 11.78
N ILE A 50 -10.11 8.62 11.94
CA ILE A 50 -9.28 7.65 12.71
C ILE A 50 -8.71 8.25 14.01
N GLN A 51 -9.34 9.28 14.55
CA GLN A 51 -8.82 10.11 15.65
C GLN A 51 -9.15 9.60 17.07
N LYS A 52 -9.30 8.27 17.25
CA LYS A 52 -9.58 7.69 18.58
C LYS A 52 -8.34 7.69 19.47
N GLU A 53 -8.50 7.97 20.76
CA GLU A 53 -7.42 7.92 21.75
C GLU A 53 -6.80 6.53 21.92
N SER A 54 -7.56 5.45 21.67
CA SER A 54 -7.02 4.09 21.63
C SER A 54 -5.98 3.93 20.51
N HIS A 55 -6.27 4.42 19.30
CA HIS A 55 -5.34 4.35 18.17
C HIS A 55 -4.05 5.13 18.48
N LYS A 56 -4.16 6.34 19.04
CA LYS A 56 -3.00 7.16 19.44
C LYS A 56 -2.11 6.41 20.42
N ARG A 57 -2.70 5.87 21.50
CA ARG A 57 -1.96 5.09 22.50
C ARG A 57 -1.27 3.88 21.90
N TYR A 58 -1.96 3.12 21.04
CA TYR A 58 -1.38 1.97 20.35
C TYR A 58 -0.14 2.38 19.53
N LEU A 59 -0.24 3.43 18.73
CA LEU A 59 0.86 3.86 17.86
C LEU A 59 2.06 4.39 18.65
N LEU A 60 1.81 5.19 19.69
CA LEU A 60 2.89 5.77 20.50
C LEU A 60 3.55 4.74 21.44
N SER A 61 2.92 3.57 21.66
CA SER A 61 3.50 2.50 22.48
C SER A 61 4.37 1.51 21.70
N GLN A 62 4.52 1.65 20.38
CA GLN A 62 5.25 0.68 19.57
C GLN A 62 6.76 0.78 19.77
N ASP A 63 7.43 -0.37 19.88
CA ASP A 63 8.88 -0.44 19.76
C ASP A 63 9.29 -0.55 18.29
N ILE A 64 9.76 0.57 17.75
CA ILE A 64 10.09 0.67 16.33
C ILE A 64 11.48 0.11 15.98
N LEU A 65 12.33 -0.24 16.96
CA LEU A 65 13.70 -0.72 16.71
C LEU A 65 13.74 -2.02 15.88
N GLY A 66 12.68 -2.82 15.94
CA GLY A 66 12.55 -4.07 15.18
C GLY A 66 11.92 -3.91 13.79
N PHE A 67 11.50 -2.71 13.38
CA PHE A 67 10.74 -2.55 12.16
C PHE A 67 11.62 -2.68 10.92
N SER A 68 11.10 -3.36 9.89
CA SER A 68 11.66 -3.24 8.54
C SER A 68 11.33 -1.85 7.96
N PRO A 69 12.04 -1.39 6.92
CA PRO A 69 11.72 -0.14 6.23
C PRO A 69 10.26 -0.04 5.77
N GLU A 70 9.64 -1.15 5.36
CA GLU A 70 8.24 -1.12 4.92
C GLU A 70 7.27 -0.95 6.09
N VAL A 71 7.50 -1.66 7.20
CA VAL A 71 6.69 -1.52 8.42
C VAL A 71 6.85 -0.11 8.97
N LEU A 72 8.08 0.40 8.99
CA LEU A 72 8.37 1.76 9.43
C LEU A 72 7.70 2.80 8.54
N LYS A 73 7.74 2.62 7.22
CA LYS A 73 7.01 3.48 6.27
C LYS A 73 5.52 3.49 6.59
N SER A 74 4.90 2.32 6.71
CA SER A 74 3.47 2.18 7.05
C SER A 74 3.13 2.85 8.38
N TYR A 75 3.96 2.66 9.41
CA TYR A 75 3.82 3.32 10.71
C TYR A 75 3.82 4.84 10.60
N LEU A 76 4.81 5.41 9.91
CA LEU A 76 4.94 6.86 9.73
C LEU A 76 3.79 7.44 8.88
N GLU A 77 3.27 6.69 7.90
CA GLU A 77 2.08 7.09 7.14
C GLU A 77 0.83 7.17 8.02
N ILE A 78 0.65 6.24 8.96
CA ILE A 78 -0.47 6.30 9.93
C ILE A 78 -0.30 7.51 10.86
N LEU A 79 0.91 7.71 11.41
CA LEU A 79 1.18 8.85 12.29
C LEU A 79 0.94 10.19 11.59
N LYS A 80 1.35 10.31 10.33
CA LYS A 80 1.07 11.50 9.52
C LYS A 80 -0.43 11.69 9.30
N LEU A 81 -1.18 10.62 9.06
CA LEU A 81 -2.63 10.67 8.91
C LEU A 81 -3.36 11.09 10.20
N MET A 82 -2.75 10.87 11.36
CA MET A 82 -3.27 11.21 12.68
C MET A 82 -2.65 12.47 13.28
N ASP A 83 -1.81 13.20 12.52
CA ASP A 83 -1.09 14.39 13.00
C ASP A 83 -0.19 14.13 14.23
N LEU A 84 0.41 12.93 14.30
CA LEU A 84 1.28 12.49 15.41
C LEU A 84 2.77 12.44 15.06
N ILE A 85 3.16 12.90 13.86
CA ILE A 85 4.53 12.70 13.38
C ILE A 85 5.59 13.42 14.23
N GLU A 86 5.20 14.51 14.89
CA GLU A 86 6.06 15.29 15.78
C GLU A 86 6.51 14.54 17.04
N HIS A 87 5.81 13.48 17.43
CA HIS A 87 6.17 12.65 18.57
C HIS A 87 7.32 11.67 18.27
N ILE A 88 7.74 11.55 17.01
CA ILE A 88 8.77 10.61 16.61
C ILE A 88 10.14 11.28 16.49
N SER A 89 11.10 10.72 17.22
CA SER A 89 12.50 11.13 17.12
C SER A 89 13.09 10.67 15.78
N LYS A 90 13.50 11.65 14.94
CA LYS A 90 14.26 11.39 13.70
C LYS A 90 15.54 10.60 13.99
N GLU A 91 16.16 10.81 15.16
CA GLU A 91 17.36 10.06 15.56
C GLU A 91 17.05 8.58 15.78
N LYS A 92 15.92 8.26 16.42
CA LYS A 92 15.50 6.87 16.58
C LYS A 92 15.20 6.22 15.23
N ILE A 93 14.64 6.96 14.27
CA ILE A 93 14.45 6.47 12.88
C ILE A 93 15.79 6.13 12.22
N ARG A 94 16.81 6.99 12.37
CA ARG A 94 18.16 6.70 11.84
C ARG A 94 18.74 5.43 12.45
N GLN A 95 18.53 5.20 13.74
CA GLN A 95 18.95 3.96 14.41
C GLN A 95 18.27 2.72 13.82
N VAL A 96 16.94 2.75 13.60
CA VAL A 96 16.21 1.64 12.97
C VAL A 96 16.82 1.28 11.61
N ILE A 97 17.07 2.31 10.79
CA ILE A 97 17.59 2.13 9.43
C ILE A 97 19.04 1.65 9.45
N HIS A 98 19.84 2.11 10.40
CA HIS A 98 21.19 1.60 10.60
C HIS A 98 21.19 0.11 10.97
N ILE A 99 20.35 -0.29 11.93
CA ILE A 99 20.18 -1.70 12.34
C ILE A 99 19.74 -2.57 11.15
N PHE A 100 18.84 -2.06 10.31
CA PHE A 100 18.40 -2.79 9.12
C PHE A 100 19.52 -2.93 8.09
N LYS A 101 20.28 -1.85 7.83
CA LYS A 101 21.40 -1.86 6.86
C LYS A 101 22.41 -2.95 7.16
N ASP A 102 22.73 -3.18 8.43
CA ASP A 102 23.68 -4.21 8.85
C ASP A 102 23.20 -5.64 8.53
N ARG A 103 21.90 -5.84 8.26
CA ARG A 103 21.31 -7.13 7.87
C ARG A 103 21.29 -7.37 6.35
N GLY A 104 21.61 -6.37 5.54
CA GLY A 104 21.58 -6.43 4.07
C GLY A 104 20.18 -6.22 3.45
N GLY A 105 20.07 -6.30 2.12
CA GLY A 105 18.79 -6.21 1.38
C GLY A 105 18.40 -4.82 0.85
N LEU A 106 19.34 -3.87 0.80
CA LEU A 106 19.09 -2.48 0.36
C LEU A 106 18.89 -2.30 -1.14
N GLU A 107 19.07 -3.36 -1.94
CA GLU A 107 18.91 -3.31 -3.40
C GLU A 107 17.49 -3.66 -3.87
N ASP A 108 16.63 -4.13 -2.96
CA ASP A 108 15.24 -4.45 -3.29
C ASP A 108 14.42 -3.17 -3.54
N LEU A 109 13.68 -3.13 -4.65
CA LEU A 109 12.91 -1.95 -5.05
C LEU A 109 11.87 -1.51 -4.02
N LYS A 110 11.25 -2.47 -3.33
CA LYS A 110 10.28 -2.20 -2.27
C LYS A 110 10.94 -1.54 -1.08
N ILE A 111 12.14 -1.99 -0.71
CA ILE A 111 12.93 -1.39 0.37
C ILE A 111 13.35 0.03 -0.01
N LEU A 112 13.93 0.21 -1.20
CA LEU A 112 14.35 1.52 -1.71
C LEU A 112 13.17 2.51 -1.78
N SER A 113 12.04 2.07 -2.32
CA SER A 113 10.80 2.86 -2.36
C SER A 113 10.32 3.23 -0.96
N SER A 114 10.49 2.36 0.03
CA SER A 114 10.10 2.62 1.42
C SER A 114 11.02 3.63 2.08
N LEU A 115 12.34 3.51 1.93
CA LEU A 115 13.32 4.47 2.45
C LEU A 115 13.12 5.88 1.86
N ILE A 116 12.89 5.98 0.55
CA ILE A 116 12.57 7.27 -0.11
C ILE A 116 11.27 7.86 0.43
N SER A 117 10.26 7.03 0.68
CA SER A 117 9.00 7.50 1.26
C SER A 117 9.20 8.00 2.70
N ILE A 118 10.02 7.31 3.50
CA ILE A 118 10.39 7.73 4.85
C ILE A 118 11.10 9.09 4.82
N GLN A 119 12.08 9.29 3.92
CA GLN A 119 12.75 10.58 3.74
C GLN A 119 11.74 11.70 3.49
N ARG A 120 10.81 11.50 2.54
CA ARG A 120 9.77 12.49 2.19
C ARG A 120 8.81 12.77 3.35
N ILE A 121 8.43 11.76 4.13
CA ILE A 121 7.53 11.95 5.28
C ILE A 121 8.22 12.80 6.36
N LEU A 122 9.52 12.64 6.55
CA LEU A 122 10.29 13.30 7.61
C LEU A 122 11.01 14.59 7.17
N GLY A 123 10.96 14.94 5.88
CA GLY A 123 11.70 16.06 5.30
C GLY A 123 13.22 15.85 5.35
N LEU A 124 13.69 14.65 5.02
CA LEU A 124 15.09 14.21 5.07
C LEU A 124 15.65 13.83 3.69
N GLU A 125 15.14 14.44 2.61
CA GLU A 125 15.50 14.11 1.22
C GLU A 125 16.97 14.40 0.87
N GLN A 126 17.66 15.19 1.69
CA GLN A 126 19.09 15.49 1.54
C GLN A 126 20.01 14.46 2.21
N GLU A 127 19.45 13.56 3.03
CA GLU A 127 20.21 12.47 3.66
C GLU A 127 20.12 11.20 2.82
N LEU A 128 21.11 10.31 2.87
CA LEU A 128 21.02 9.00 2.19
C LEU A 128 20.03 8.06 2.87
N LEU A 129 19.92 8.14 4.20
CA LEU A 129 19.01 7.34 5.02
C LEU A 129 19.01 5.83 4.67
N GLY A 130 20.20 5.24 4.56
CA GLY A 130 20.39 3.82 4.23
C GLY A 130 20.38 3.49 2.74
N ILE A 131 19.98 4.41 1.86
CA ILE A 131 20.01 4.21 0.41
C ILE A 131 21.47 4.23 -0.08
N PRO A 132 21.92 3.24 -0.88
CA PRO A 132 23.28 3.22 -1.44
C PRO A 132 23.57 4.46 -2.30
N GLU A 133 24.77 5.02 -2.24
CA GLU A 133 25.14 6.17 -3.08
C GLU A 133 25.06 5.84 -4.57
N GLU A 134 25.41 4.61 -4.92
CA GLU A 134 25.42 4.05 -6.27
C GLU A 134 24.03 4.11 -6.88
N PHE A 135 22.98 3.92 -6.07
CA PHE A 135 21.60 4.05 -6.52
C PHE A 135 21.30 5.48 -7.01
N TYR A 136 21.85 6.51 -6.35
CA TYR A 136 21.69 7.89 -6.80
C TYR A 136 22.49 8.18 -8.07
N LYS A 137 23.65 7.54 -8.24
CA LYS A 137 24.55 7.70 -9.38
C LYS A 137 24.04 6.96 -10.64
N ASP A 138 23.43 5.80 -10.49
CA ASP A 138 23.00 4.94 -11.59
C ASP A 138 21.57 4.39 -11.41
N ARG A 139 20.61 5.29 -11.56
CA ARG A 139 19.18 4.98 -11.48
C ARG A 139 18.64 4.15 -12.66
N LYS A 140 19.39 4.07 -13.77
CA LYS A 140 18.89 3.55 -15.06
C LYS A 140 18.94 2.03 -15.17
N ASN A 141 19.71 1.36 -14.31
CA ASN A 141 19.91 -0.09 -14.36
C ASN A 141 18.88 -0.91 -13.57
N ILE A 142 17.83 -0.27 -13.05
CA ILE A 142 16.76 -0.96 -12.34
C ILE A 142 15.96 -1.87 -13.29
N LYS A 143 15.92 -3.16 -12.93
CA LYS A 143 15.20 -4.18 -13.70
C LYS A 143 13.72 -4.19 -13.31
N ILE A 144 12.87 -3.70 -14.20
CA ILE A 144 11.42 -3.78 -14.08
C ILE A 144 10.93 -5.06 -14.76
N ARG A 145 10.36 -5.99 -14.00
CA ARG A 145 9.89 -7.30 -14.50
C ARG A 145 8.42 -7.53 -14.26
N THR A 146 7.85 -6.89 -13.24
CA THR A 146 6.48 -7.10 -12.81
C THR A 146 5.74 -5.78 -12.65
N VAL A 147 4.40 -5.85 -12.63
CA VAL A 147 3.51 -4.74 -12.27
C VAL A 147 3.86 -4.17 -10.89
N ARG A 148 4.27 -5.02 -9.93
CA ARG A 148 4.75 -4.60 -8.62
C ARG A 148 6.05 -3.79 -8.71
N ASP A 149 6.98 -4.18 -9.57
CA ASP A 149 8.21 -3.42 -9.79
C ASP A 149 7.90 -2.04 -10.39
N VAL A 150 6.95 -1.97 -11.34
CA VAL A 150 6.47 -0.69 -11.88
C VAL A 150 5.91 0.20 -10.77
N PHE A 151 5.13 -0.36 -9.85
CA PHE A 151 4.56 0.39 -8.72
C PHE A 151 5.65 0.99 -7.82
N TYR A 152 6.66 0.20 -7.42
CA TYR A 152 7.75 0.72 -6.59
C TYR A 152 8.67 1.68 -7.37
N ALA A 153 8.98 1.37 -8.63
CA ALA A 153 9.75 2.25 -9.50
C ALA A 153 9.05 3.61 -9.69
N PHE A 154 7.71 3.63 -9.80
CA PHE A 154 6.94 4.86 -9.87
C PHE A 154 7.06 5.70 -8.60
N HIS A 155 7.07 5.09 -7.41
CA HIS A 155 7.28 5.82 -6.16
C HIS A 155 8.69 6.42 -6.04
N ILE A 156 9.67 5.77 -6.68
CA ILE A 156 11.06 6.24 -6.72
C ILE A 156 11.21 7.39 -7.73
N PHE A 157 10.82 7.16 -8.99
CA PHE A 157 11.14 8.03 -10.13
C PHE A 157 10.02 9.00 -10.51
N GLY A 158 8.81 8.80 -10.00
CA GLY A 158 7.64 9.58 -10.38
C GLY A 158 7.34 9.45 -11.89
N MET A 159 7.10 10.60 -12.52
CA MET A 159 6.60 10.69 -13.90
C MET A 159 7.67 10.47 -14.98
N GLU A 160 8.96 10.41 -14.62
CA GLU A 160 10.10 10.36 -15.55
C GLU A 160 9.96 9.23 -16.58
N TYR A 161 9.46 8.07 -16.15
CA TYR A 161 9.28 6.86 -16.96
C TYR A 161 7.81 6.56 -17.31
N GLY A 162 6.94 7.57 -17.23
CA GLY A 162 5.49 7.41 -17.35
C GLY A 162 5.06 6.63 -18.59
N LYS A 163 5.60 6.95 -19.77
CA LYS A 163 5.28 6.25 -21.03
C LYS A 163 5.62 4.75 -20.96
N SER A 164 6.81 4.40 -20.50
CA SER A 164 7.21 2.99 -20.36
C SER A 164 6.37 2.24 -19.33
N PHE A 165 5.96 2.90 -18.24
CA PHE A 165 5.06 2.32 -17.25
C PHE A 165 3.68 2.05 -17.86
N ILE A 166 3.09 3.02 -18.57
CA ILE A 166 1.81 2.86 -19.26
C ILE A 166 1.88 1.68 -20.24
N ASP A 167 2.90 1.65 -21.11
CA ASP A 167 3.05 0.61 -22.13
C ASP A 167 3.18 -0.79 -21.52
N PHE A 168 3.87 -0.92 -20.38
CA PHE A 168 3.99 -2.18 -19.65
C PHE A 168 2.66 -2.59 -19.01
N LEU A 169 2.05 -1.69 -18.22
CA LEU A 169 0.85 -1.98 -17.44
C LEU A 169 -0.33 -2.33 -18.35
N LEU A 170 -0.54 -1.58 -19.43
CA LEU A 170 -1.62 -1.85 -20.38
C LEU A 170 -1.49 -3.23 -21.05
N LYS A 171 -0.28 -3.77 -21.21
CA LYS A 171 -0.06 -5.15 -21.72
C LYS A 171 -0.37 -6.23 -20.68
N CYS A 172 -0.43 -5.88 -19.39
CA CYS A 172 -0.67 -6.81 -18.29
C CYS A 172 -2.16 -6.98 -17.94
N GLN A 173 -3.05 -6.16 -18.52
CA GLN A 173 -4.49 -6.36 -18.36
C GLN A 173 -4.98 -7.55 -19.19
N ASN A 174 -5.70 -8.46 -18.54
CA ASN A 174 -6.20 -9.70 -19.10
C ASN A 174 -7.63 -9.55 -19.64
N PRO A 175 -8.14 -10.54 -20.42
CA PRO A 175 -9.50 -10.51 -20.96
C PRO A 175 -10.63 -10.49 -19.93
N ASP A 176 -10.36 -10.94 -18.69
CA ASP A 176 -11.27 -10.88 -17.53
C ASP A 176 -11.33 -9.48 -16.89
N GLY A 177 -10.51 -8.54 -17.36
CA GLY A 177 -10.40 -7.17 -16.88
C GLY A 177 -9.37 -6.95 -15.77
N GLY A 178 -8.91 -8.01 -15.11
CA GLY A 178 -7.89 -7.93 -14.06
C GLY A 178 -6.47 -7.80 -14.62
N PHE A 179 -5.48 -7.68 -13.75
CA PHE A 179 -4.07 -7.55 -14.10
C PHE A 179 -3.23 -8.71 -13.56
N GLY A 180 -2.35 -9.25 -14.39
CA GLY A 180 -1.32 -10.20 -13.97
C GLY A 180 -0.04 -9.52 -13.49
N PHE A 181 0.92 -10.31 -12.98
CA PHE A 181 2.27 -9.82 -12.65
C PHE A 181 2.99 -9.26 -13.88
N PHE A 182 2.79 -9.91 -15.02
CA PHE A 182 3.22 -9.48 -16.35
C PHE A 182 2.25 -10.05 -17.39
N LYS A 183 2.40 -9.67 -18.67
CA LYS A 183 1.50 -10.08 -19.76
C LYS A 183 1.24 -11.60 -19.75
N GLY A 184 -0.04 -11.98 -19.71
CA GLY A 184 -0.50 -13.36 -19.83
C GLY A 184 -0.49 -14.18 -18.53
N THR A 185 -0.17 -13.58 -17.38
CA THR A 185 -0.27 -14.24 -16.07
C THR A 185 -1.62 -13.98 -15.41
N THR A 186 -2.02 -14.85 -14.48
CA THR A 186 -3.31 -14.79 -13.77
C THR A 186 -3.58 -13.44 -13.11
N SER A 187 -4.82 -12.97 -13.24
CA SER A 187 -5.30 -11.74 -12.61
C SER A 187 -5.40 -11.88 -11.08
N TYR A 188 -4.86 -10.90 -10.34
CA TYR A 188 -5.02 -10.80 -8.89
C TYR A 188 -5.23 -9.36 -8.42
N MET A 189 -5.93 -9.21 -7.30
CA MET A 189 -6.32 -7.91 -6.71
C MET A 189 -5.13 -6.97 -6.48
N GLU A 190 -4.01 -7.45 -5.96
CA GLU A 190 -2.82 -6.61 -5.71
C GLU A 190 -2.21 -6.08 -7.01
N ASN A 191 -2.21 -6.88 -8.09
CA ASN A 191 -1.74 -6.43 -9.39
C ASN A 191 -2.70 -5.41 -10.01
N CYS A 192 -4.01 -5.59 -9.83
CA CYS A 192 -5.00 -4.59 -10.23
C CYS A 192 -4.74 -3.26 -9.52
N PHE A 193 -4.50 -3.29 -8.20
CA PHE A 193 -4.21 -2.09 -7.44
C PHE A 193 -2.92 -1.41 -7.87
N TYR A 194 -1.81 -2.16 -7.98
CA TYR A 194 -0.53 -1.61 -8.42
C TYR A 194 -0.62 -0.97 -9.82
N ALA A 195 -1.28 -1.64 -10.77
CA ALA A 195 -1.47 -1.10 -12.11
C ALA A 195 -2.37 0.14 -12.10
N CYS A 196 -3.53 0.07 -11.43
CA CYS A 196 -4.49 1.17 -11.38
C CYS A 196 -3.94 2.40 -10.65
N TYR A 197 -3.14 2.21 -9.60
CA TYR A 197 -2.50 3.30 -8.89
C TYR A 197 -1.63 4.14 -9.82
N VAL A 198 -0.73 3.47 -10.56
CA VAL A 198 0.19 4.15 -11.48
C VAL A 198 -0.57 4.73 -12.68
N LEU A 199 -1.49 3.97 -13.29
CA LEU A 199 -2.28 4.47 -14.43
C LEU A 199 -3.12 5.69 -14.06
N ASN A 200 -3.79 5.67 -12.89
CA ASN A 200 -4.59 6.79 -12.40
C ASN A 200 -3.72 8.03 -12.14
N ALA A 201 -2.55 7.86 -11.51
CA ALA A 201 -1.61 8.95 -11.29
C ALA A 201 -1.06 9.55 -12.60
N LEU A 202 -0.99 8.73 -13.66
CA LEU A 202 -0.59 9.15 -15.01
C LEU A 202 -1.76 9.66 -15.87
N GLY A 203 -2.99 9.70 -15.33
CA GLY A 203 -4.19 10.14 -16.06
C GLY A 203 -4.64 9.18 -17.16
N VAL A 204 -4.33 7.89 -17.03
CA VAL A 204 -4.65 6.85 -18.03
C VAL A 204 -5.70 5.88 -17.49
N THR A 205 -6.70 5.57 -18.30
CA THR A 205 -7.72 4.56 -17.99
C THR A 205 -7.24 3.16 -18.38
N PRO A 206 -7.56 2.10 -17.59
CA PRO A 206 -7.40 0.72 -18.04
C PRO A 206 -8.09 0.44 -19.38
N LYS A 207 -7.63 -0.56 -20.15
CA LYS A 207 -8.19 -0.92 -21.46
C LYS A 207 -9.67 -1.33 -21.37
N ASP A 208 -10.03 -2.09 -20.35
CA ASP A 208 -11.40 -2.54 -20.11
C ASP A 208 -11.84 -2.20 -18.68
N PRO A 209 -12.27 -0.95 -18.43
CA PRO A 209 -12.63 -0.50 -17.08
C PRO A 209 -13.89 -1.20 -16.55
N LYS A 210 -14.84 -1.56 -17.43
CA LYS A 210 -16.07 -2.25 -17.02
C LYS A 210 -15.80 -3.68 -16.55
N LYS A 211 -14.93 -4.42 -17.25
CA LYS A 211 -14.53 -5.75 -16.80
C LYS A 211 -13.64 -5.69 -15.58
N LEU A 212 -12.75 -4.70 -15.48
CA LEU A 212 -12.00 -4.49 -14.25
C LEU A 212 -12.94 -4.32 -13.05
N MET A 213 -13.92 -3.41 -13.14
CA MET A 213 -14.91 -3.23 -12.07
C MET A 213 -15.64 -4.54 -11.74
N SER A 214 -16.03 -5.31 -12.77
CA SER A 214 -16.67 -6.62 -12.58
C SER A 214 -15.75 -7.60 -11.85
N PHE A 215 -14.47 -7.70 -12.23
CA PHE A 215 -13.45 -8.52 -11.56
C PHE A 215 -13.30 -8.16 -10.07
N ILE A 216 -13.27 -6.86 -9.75
CA ILE A 216 -13.19 -6.38 -8.36
C ILE A 216 -14.44 -6.78 -7.58
N LEU A 217 -15.63 -6.52 -8.12
CA LEU A 217 -16.90 -6.78 -7.44
C LEU A 217 -17.17 -8.27 -7.18
N VAL A 218 -16.81 -9.16 -8.11
CA VAL A 218 -16.95 -10.62 -7.91
C VAL A 218 -15.92 -11.19 -6.93
N SER A 219 -14.89 -10.42 -6.58
CA SER A 219 -13.89 -10.80 -5.57
C SER A 219 -14.33 -10.47 -4.14
N ARG A 220 -15.53 -9.92 -3.97
CA ARG A 220 -16.12 -9.61 -2.67
C ARG A 220 -16.69 -10.87 -2.02
N SER A 221 -16.42 -11.04 -0.73
CA SER A 221 -16.93 -12.14 0.09
C SER A 221 -18.18 -11.73 0.90
N SER A 222 -18.86 -12.73 1.47
CA SER A 222 -20.03 -12.53 2.34
C SER A 222 -19.71 -11.82 3.66
N ASP A 223 -18.45 -11.84 4.09
CA ASP A 223 -17.97 -11.13 5.30
C ASP A 223 -17.74 -9.62 5.08
N GLY A 224 -17.97 -9.13 3.86
CA GLY A 224 -17.82 -7.72 3.49
C GLY A 224 -16.42 -7.33 3.00
N GLY A 225 -15.42 -8.19 3.19
CA GLY A 225 -14.08 -7.98 2.65
C GLY A 225 -13.93 -8.48 1.21
N PHE A 226 -12.72 -8.34 0.68
CA PHE A 226 -12.38 -8.78 -0.67
C PHE A 226 -11.21 -9.75 -0.65
N GLY A 227 -11.30 -10.81 -1.45
CA GLY A 227 -10.19 -11.72 -1.72
C GLY A 227 -9.29 -11.25 -2.87
N ARG A 228 -8.21 -11.99 -3.11
CA ARG A 228 -7.31 -11.76 -4.26
C ARG A 228 -7.99 -12.04 -5.61
N ASN A 229 -9.05 -12.83 -5.62
CA ASN A 229 -9.97 -13.13 -6.72
C ASN A 229 -11.31 -13.63 -6.14
N SER A 230 -12.23 -14.11 -6.99
CA SER A 230 -13.55 -14.62 -6.58
C SER A 230 -13.56 -15.84 -5.67
N GLN A 231 -12.41 -16.52 -5.50
CA GLN A 231 -12.26 -17.70 -4.64
C GLN A 231 -11.36 -17.43 -3.43
N GLY A 232 -10.83 -16.21 -3.30
CA GLY A 232 -9.85 -15.85 -2.27
C GLY A 232 -10.50 -15.46 -0.95
N THR A 233 -9.82 -15.76 0.15
CA THR A 233 -10.19 -15.25 1.48
C THR A 233 -9.98 -13.75 1.57
N SER A 234 -10.87 -13.08 2.30
CA SER A 234 -10.80 -11.65 2.58
C SER A 234 -9.67 -11.29 3.54
N PHE A 235 -8.83 -10.31 3.17
CA PHE A 235 -7.81 -9.70 4.02
C PHE A 235 -7.91 -8.17 4.00
N LEU A 236 -7.28 -7.49 4.96
CA LEU A 236 -7.31 -6.02 5.03
C LEU A 236 -6.61 -5.36 3.84
N ASP A 237 -5.50 -5.92 3.37
CA ASP A 237 -4.76 -5.42 2.21
C ASP A 237 -5.57 -5.54 0.91
N THR A 238 -6.12 -6.72 0.62
CA THR A 238 -6.95 -6.95 -0.57
C THR A 238 -8.26 -6.16 -0.53
N THR A 239 -8.84 -5.98 0.66
CA THR A 239 -9.99 -5.09 0.86
C THR A 239 -9.62 -3.63 0.60
N PHE A 240 -8.46 -3.17 1.09
CA PHE A 240 -7.96 -1.84 0.78
C PHE A 240 -7.77 -1.63 -0.72
N PHE A 241 -7.11 -2.58 -1.39
CA PHE A 241 -6.86 -2.55 -2.83
C PHE A 241 -8.17 -2.41 -3.62
N ALA A 242 -9.16 -3.25 -3.33
CA ALA A 242 -10.47 -3.21 -3.98
C ALA A 242 -11.18 -1.86 -3.76
N ILE A 243 -11.28 -1.42 -2.50
CA ILE A 243 -11.98 -0.19 -2.13
C ILE A 243 -11.29 1.04 -2.72
N TRP A 244 -9.96 1.08 -2.71
CA TRP A 244 -9.20 2.17 -3.32
C TRP A 244 -9.50 2.28 -4.82
N ILE A 245 -9.52 1.16 -5.54
CA ILE A 245 -9.84 1.15 -6.99
C ILE A 245 -11.28 1.66 -7.21
N LEU A 246 -12.26 1.11 -6.50
CA LEU A 246 -13.67 1.51 -6.65
C LEU A 246 -13.87 3.02 -6.39
N LYS A 247 -13.27 3.52 -5.31
CA LYS A 247 -13.40 4.94 -4.91
C LYS A 247 -12.63 5.89 -5.82
N THR A 248 -11.39 5.54 -6.16
CA THR A 248 -10.47 6.48 -6.80
C THR A 248 -10.54 6.42 -8.32
N VAL A 249 -10.71 5.24 -8.89
CA VAL A 249 -10.75 5.04 -10.35
C VAL A 249 -12.16 5.17 -10.90
N PHE A 250 -13.17 4.70 -10.16
CA PHE A 250 -14.56 4.68 -10.62
C PHE A 250 -15.45 5.74 -9.96
N GLY A 251 -14.99 6.39 -8.88
CA GLY A 251 -15.77 7.42 -8.18
C GLY A 251 -16.94 6.86 -7.37
N GLU A 252 -16.89 5.58 -6.99
CA GLU A 252 -17.97 4.84 -6.31
C GLU A 252 -17.77 4.72 -4.80
#